data_AF-A0AAD0NZP5-F1
#
_entry.id   AF-A0AAD0NZP5-F1
#
_cell.length_a   1.000
_cell.length_b   1.000
_cell.length_c   1.000
_cell.angle_alpha   90.00
_cell.angle_beta   90.00
_cell.angle_gamma   90.00
#
_symmetry.space_group_name_H-M   'P 1'
#
loop_
_entity.id
_entity.type
_entity.pdbx_description
1 polymer ?
#
loop_
_entity_poly.entity_id
_entity_poly.type
_entity_poly.pdbx_seq_one_letter_code
_entity_poly.pdbx_strand_id
1 'polypeptide(L)'
;MTTTFEPTAGTGVPSADDLLAGFPFPFPEDRYRYSTNVEPARTTVTTAAGRWGAAVVDIDSEYRAELDRRAMILAADPTRHAVLPHMVPAAWDAMLTLMRELDATHPDQMQLRTTGTDTWSWRNEILGIEQHFRYGDPASLPEEPLRYITSQVQEDIALLDQRNDQLYVDAGVVTFAADWSFGFDVGMSFLEIHGPVPRIRKEGVITRAHEFLKRLQPHQPYRRTNWTLTIDRRLDVSTEIYHEWGPDREAIQRVPDDEFGRRVHLRVEVQHLIRLPDSGAVMFLIRTYMLPLDQLATVEPWRRRAADVLSELPADMADYKGIIKFRERAAEWLRAWTPASTATAGPGMPVWPTRPPAVDTTGSAFVVVAIGDDADVAHVSRGWVGEAEAIGATRLLVLDALVDAADRSALRSALDECRTGTRILVTGGQYDVMTALAMARAAGAVAAELSSYVTHTRDLPLYCAHCRDTFRVVAAAGGTVVCPGCARDLGVHEHHSPVLGSFLGSASGGEA
;
A
#
# COMPACT_ATOMS: atom_id res chain seq x y z
N MET A 1 10.00 7.29 32.67
CA MET A 1 8.63 6.85 32.34
C MET A 1 8.71 6.26 30.95
N THR A 2 8.79 4.94 30.92
CA THR A 2 9.08 4.11 29.75
C THR A 2 7.76 3.79 29.06
N THR A 3 7.47 4.43 27.94
CA THR A 3 6.37 4.05 27.05
C THR A 3 6.95 3.24 25.91
N THR A 4 6.96 1.92 26.09
CA THR A 4 7.09 0.92 25.03
C THR A 4 5.89 1.07 24.09
N PHE A 5 6.15 1.52 22.87
CA PHE A 5 5.23 1.29 21.75
C PHE A 5 5.54 -0.09 21.18
N GLU A 6 4.59 -1.03 21.31
CA GLU A 6 4.60 -2.28 20.56
C GLU A 6 4.35 -1.97 19.07
N PRO A 7 5.06 -2.61 18.13
CA PRO A 7 4.69 -2.57 16.72
C PRO A 7 3.45 -3.43 16.51
N THR A 8 2.36 -2.84 16.05
CA THR A 8 1.20 -3.59 15.57
C THR A 8 1.62 -4.44 14.39
N ALA A 9 1.44 -5.76 14.52
CA ALA A 9 1.56 -6.72 13.44
C ALA A 9 0.63 -6.30 12.29
N GLY A 10 1.22 -5.98 11.14
CA GLY A 10 0.49 -5.54 9.96
C GLY A 10 -0.45 -6.64 9.47
N THR A 11 -1.75 -6.37 9.54
CA THR A 11 -2.75 -6.98 8.66
C THR A 11 -2.38 -6.59 7.23
N GLY A 12 -2.35 -7.57 6.32
CA GLY A 12 -2.06 -7.32 4.91
C GLY A 12 -3.08 -6.34 4.34
N VAL A 13 -2.66 -5.10 4.11
CA VAL A 13 -3.45 -4.10 3.39
C VAL A 13 -3.57 -4.60 1.95
N PRO A 14 -4.78 -4.86 1.42
CA PRO A 14 -4.93 -5.04 -0.02
C PRO A 14 -4.49 -3.72 -0.67
N SER A 15 -3.42 -3.77 -1.47
CA SER A 15 -3.03 -2.63 -2.30
C SER A 15 -4.24 -2.19 -3.12
N ALA A 16 -4.52 -0.89 -3.14
CA ALA A 16 -5.58 -0.34 -3.98
C ALA A 16 -5.31 -0.68 -5.46
N ASP A 17 -6.36 -0.79 -6.28
CA ASP A 17 -6.24 -1.23 -7.70
C ASP A 17 -5.21 -0.42 -8.49
N ASP A 18 -4.99 0.84 -8.11
CA ASP A 18 -3.99 1.72 -8.70
C ASP A 18 -2.56 1.21 -8.45
N LEU A 19 -2.26 0.64 -7.29
CA LEU A 19 -0.94 0.12 -6.95
C LEU A 19 -0.55 -1.08 -7.83
N LEU A 20 -1.49 -1.98 -8.12
CA LEU A 20 -1.25 -3.09 -9.05
C LEU A 20 -1.15 -2.59 -10.51
N ALA A 21 -2.09 -1.74 -10.93
CA ALA A 21 -2.15 -1.24 -12.31
C ALA A 21 -0.97 -0.32 -12.67
N GLY A 22 -0.50 0.48 -11.71
CA GLY A 22 0.65 1.37 -11.81
C GLY A 22 1.99 0.71 -11.47
N PHE A 23 2.01 -0.56 -11.05
CA PHE A 23 3.24 -1.18 -10.58
C PHE A 23 4.33 -1.28 -11.68
N PRO A 24 5.54 -0.74 -11.45
CA PRO A 24 6.60 -0.72 -12.44
C PRO A 24 7.37 -2.05 -12.50
N PHE A 25 6.71 -3.13 -12.89
CA PHE A 25 7.31 -4.47 -12.91
C PHE A 25 8.67 -4.48 -13.65
N PRO A 26 9.78 -4.86 -12.99
CA PRO A 26 11.13 -4.44 -13.41
C PRO A 26 11.81 -5.43 -14.36
N PHE A 27 11.17 -6.55 -14.69
CA PHE A 27 11.78 -7.65 -15.43
C PHE A 27 11.34 -7.66 -16.90
N PRO A 28 12.19 -7.19 -17.84
CA PRO A 28 11.90 -7.30 -19.27
C PRO A 28 12.12 -8.73 -19.78
N GLU A 29 13.02 -9.48 -19.15
CA GLU A 29 13.44 -10.83 -19.51
C GLU A 29 13.35 -11.79 -18.31
N ASP A 30 13.39 -13.09 -18.57
CA ASP A 30 13.30 -14.15 -17.54
C ASP A 30 14.63 -14.36 -16.79
N ARG A 31 15.63 -13.50 -17.04
CA ARG A 31 16.93 -13.44 -16.36
C ARG A 31 17.29 -12.00 -16.06
N TYR A 32 17.96 -11.77 -14.92
CA TYR A 32 18.39 -10.44 -14.52
C TYR A 32 19.92 -10.34 -14.45
N ARG A 33 20.49 -9.31 -15.09
CA ARG A 33 21.89 -8.91 -15.00
C ARG A 33 21.99 -7.39 -14.89
N TYR A 34 23.05 -6.89 -14.28
CA TYR A 34 23.30 -5.46 -14.29
C TYR A 34 23.55 -4.96 -15.71
N SER A 35 22.95 -3.84 -16.04
CA SER A 35 23.13 -3.14 -17.31
C SER A 35 22.97 -1.65 -17.08
N THR A 36 23.36 -0.84 -18.06
CA THR A 36 23.02 0.59 -18.08
C THR A 36 21.58 0.72 -18.57
N ASN A 37 20.61 0.35 -17.73
CA ASN A 37 19.17 0.33 -18.03
C ASN A 37 18.53 1.73 -17.95
N VAL A 38 19.18 2.72 -18.58
CA VAL A 38 18.76 4.13 -18.56
C VAL A 38 18.01 4.45 -19.86
N GLU A 39 16.84 5.07 -19.72
CA GLU A 39 15.98 5.50 -20.82
C GLU A 39 15.44 6.91 -20.60
N PRO A 40 14.97 7.63 -21.64
CA PRO A 40 14.29 8.91 -21.46
C PRO A 40 13.07 8.76 -20.54
N ALA A 41 12.94 9.67 -19.57
CA ALA A 41 11.76 9.72 -18.71
C ALA A 41 10.53 10.21 -19.49
N ARG A 42 9.36 10.26 -18.83
CA ARG A 42 8.06 10.62 -19.44
C ARG A 42 7.61 9.70 -20.58
N THR A 43 8.14 8.47 -20.61
CA THR A 43 7.73 7.44 -21.56
C THR A 43 6.73 6.50 -20.88
N THR A 44 5.52 6.35 -21.41
CA THR A 44 4.57 5.39 -20.83
C THR A 44 5.01 3.95 -21.13
N VAL A 45 5.08 3.12 -20.10
CA VAL A 45 5.31 1.68 -20.19
C VAL A 45 3.98 0.97 -20.00
N THR A 46 3.61 0.08 -20.92
CA THR A 46 2.44 -0.79 -20.78
C THR A 46 2.87 -2.15 -20.24
N THR A 47 2.19 -2.62 -19.21
CA THR A 47 2.43 -3.90 -18.56
C THR A 47 1.21 -4.81 -18.70
N ALA A 48 1.30 -6.03 -18.18
CA ALA A 48 0.16 -6.96 -18.16
C ALA A 48 -0.98 -6.51 -17.22
N ALA A 49 -0.70 -5.64 -16.24
CA ALA A 49 -1.68 -5.17 -15.26
C ALA A 49 -2.16 -3.73 -15.50
N GLY A 50 -1.41 -2.93 -16.27
CA GLY A 50 -1.75 -1.53 -16.51
C GLY A 50 -0.63 -0.74 -17.17
N ARG A 51 -0.37 0.48 -16.69
CA ARG A 51 0.58 1.42 -17.30
C ARG A 51 1.24 2.28 -16.23
N TRP A 52 2.48 2.68 -16.46
CA TRP A 52 3.21 3.61 -15.60
C TRP A 52 4.18 4.48 -16.39
N GLY A 53 4.75 5.50 -15.75
CA GLY A 53 5.90 6.25 -16.27
C GLY A 53 5.57 7.41 -17.22
N ALA A 54 4.30 7.84 -17.31
CA ALA A 54 3.94 9.05 -18.06
C ALA A 54 4.50 10.33 -17.39
N ALA A 55 4.67 10.30 -16.08
CA ALA A 55 5.15 11.41 -15.25
C ALA A 55 6.56 11.15 -14.69
N VAL A 56 7.24 12.22 -14.28
CA VAL A 56 8.50 12.16 -13.51
C VAL A 56 8.21 12.00 -12.02
N VAL A 57 7.27 12.82 -11.51
CA VAL A 57 6.75 12.76 -10.15
C VAL A 57 5.29 12.34 -10.26
N ASP A 58 4.95 11.20 -9.67
CA ASP A 58 3.62 10.61 -9.71
C ASP A 58 3.17 10.28 -8.28
N ILE A 59 1.91 10.55 -7.97
CA ILE A 59 1.33 10.22 -6.67
C ILE A 59 0.33 9.07 -6.80
N ASP A 60 0.36 8.15 -5.85
CA ASP A 60 -0.60 7.04 -5.76
C ASP A 60 -1.47 7.15 -4.50
N SER A 61 -2.34 6.16 -4.30
CA SER A 61 -3.21 6.04 -3.14
C SER A 61 -2.47 6.00 -1.79
N GLU A 62 -1.15 5.74 -1.77
CA GLU A 62 -0.34 5.71 -0.55
C GLU A 62 0.31 7.06 -0.21
N TYR A 63 0.09 8.11 -1.03
CA TYR A 63 0.72 9.43 -0.89
C TYR A 63 0.80 9.95 0.55
N ARG A 64 -0.34 10.05 1.26
CA ARG A 64 -0.33 10.54 2.66
C ARG A 64 0.41 9.61 3.62
N ALA A 65 0.21 8.31 3.48
CA ALA A 65 0.80 7.32 4.38
C ALA A 65 2.33 7.31 4.26
N GLU A 66 2.87 7.44 3.04
CA GLU A 66 4.31 7.54 2.83
C GLU A 66 4.86 8.86 3.39
N LEU A 67 4.18 9.99 3.18
CA LEU A 67 4.61 11.27 3.75
C LEU A 67 4.61 11.27 5.29
N ASP A 68 3.58 10.71 5.92
CA ASP A 68 3.52 10.54 7.37
C ASP A 68 4.67 9.64 7.85
N ARG A 69 4.95 8.55 7.12
CA ARG A 69 6.07 7.66 7.45
C ARG A 69 7.41 8.37 7.36
N ARG A 70 7.63 9.19 6.33
CA ARG A 70 8.83 10.03 6.19
C ARG A 70 8.97 11.00 7.36
N ALA A 71 7.89 11.68 7.75
CA ALA A 71 7.90 12.60 8.87
C ALA A 71 8.28 11.89 10.18
N MET A 72 7.75 10.69 10.44
CA MET A 72 8.11 9.87 11.59
C MET A 72 9.61 9.49 11.59
N ILE A 73 10.14 9.06 10.44
CA ILE A 73 11.56 8.67 10.30
C ILE A 73 12.45 9.88 10.56
N LEU A 74 12.17 11.04 9.95
CA LEU A 74 12.97 12.26 10.15
C LEU A 74 12.90 12.81 11.58
N ALA A 75 11.78 12.60 12.27
CA ALA A 75 11.65 12.96 13.68
C ALA A 75 12.48 12.04 14.59
N ALA A 76 12.54 10.74 14.28
CA ALA A 76 13.33 9.77 15.02
C ALA A 76 14.84 9.89 14.73
N ASP A 77 15.18 10.16 13.47
CA ASP A 77 16.56 10.24 12.99
C ASP A 77 16.74 11.40 11.99
N PRO A 78 17.16 12.59 12.47
CA PRO A 78 17.40 13.74 11.61
C PRO A 78 18.55 13.55 10.62
N THR A 79 19.42 12.55 10.80
CA THR A 79 20.59 12.33 9.91
C THR A 79 20.20 11.85 8.51
N ARG A 80 18.93 11.46 8.33
CA ARG A 80 18.33 11.14 7.02
C ARG A 80 18.18 12.36 6.10
N HIS A 81 18.43 13.57 6.62
CA HIS A 81 18.48 14.82 5.86
C HIS A 81 19.84 15.49 6.06
N ALA A 82 20.42 15.95 4.96
CA ALA A 82 21.62 16.76 4.97
C ALA A 82 21.59 17.70 3.76
N VAL A 83 21.99 18.95 3.96
CA VAL A 83 22.25 19.90 2.88
C VAL A 83 23.54 20.63 3.24
N LEU A 84 24.64 20.30 2.56
CA LEU A 84 25.89 21.03 2.77
C LEU A 84 25.74 22.50 2.32
N PRO A 85 26.44 23.47 2.93
CA PRO A 85 26.17 24.89 2.70
C PRO A 85 26.21 25.35 1.24
N HIS A 86 27.08 24.76 0.40
CA HIS A 86 27.17 25.09 -1.03
C HIS A 86 26.01 24.52 -1.86
N MET A 87 25.22 23.59 -1.31
CA MET A 87 24.09 22.95 -1.98
C MET A 87 22.75 23.66 -1.78
N VAL A 88 22.71 24.74 -0.98
CA VAL A 88 21.47 25.53 -0.77
C VAL A 88 20.83 25.98 -2.09
N PRO A 89 21.58 26.49 -3.10
CA PRO A 89 20.99 26.81 -4.41
C PRO A 89 20.36 25.59 -5.10
N ALA A 90 20.99 24.42 -5.01
CA ALA A 90 20.47 23.18 -5.60
C ALA A 90 19.20 22.69 -4.88
N ALA A 91 19.08 22.92 -3.57
CA ALA A 91 17.86 22.60 -2.82
C ALA A 91 16.66 23.46 -3.26
N TRP A 92 16.87 24.77 -3.48
CA TRP A 92 15.85 25.66 -4.04
C TRP A 92 15.44 25.24 -5.46
N ASP A 93 16.41 24.93 -6.30
CA ASP A 93 16.21 24.52 -7.70
C ASP A 93 15.45 23.18 -7.78
N ALA A 94 15.82 22.21 -6.93
CA ALA A 94 15.11 20.95 -6.79
C ALA A 94 13.65 21.14 -6.36
N MET A 95 13.40 21.96 -5.33
CA MET A 95 12.05 22.26 -4.87
C MET A 95 11.19 22.86 -5.98
N LEU A 96 11.69 23.90 -6.66
CA LEU A 96 10.93 24.56 -7.72
C LEU A 96 10.70 23.63 -8.92
N THR A 97 11.69 22.80 -9.26
CA THR A 97 11.56 21.77 -10.30
C THR A 97 10.47 20.76 -9.96
N LEU A 98 10.42 20.25 -8.73
CA LEU A 98 9.42 19.29 -8.30
C LEU A 98 8.01 19.89 -8.20
N MET A 99 7.87 21.13 -7.73
CA MET A 99 6.58 21.84 -7.76
C MET A 99 6.04 21.99 -9.19
N ARG A 100 6.92 22.25 -10.17
CA ARG A 100 6.53 22.30 -11.60
C ARG A 100 6.12 20.92 -12.13
N GLU A 101 6.81 19.86 -11.73
CA GLU A 101 6.40 18.50 -12.10
C GLU A 101 5.02 18.16 -11.53
N LEU A 102 4.79 18.43 -10.24
CA LEU A 102 3.51 18.22 -9.57
C LEU A 102 2.36 19.06 -10.16
N ASP A 103 2.58 20.34 -10.46
CA ASP A 103 1.57 21.20 -11.15
C ASP A 103 1.28 20.67 -12.57
N ALA A 104 2.27 20.11 -13.26
CA ALA A 104 2.07 19.54 -14.59
C ALA A 104 1.31 18.21 -14.56
N THR A 105 1.50 17.38 -13.53
CA THR A 105 0.93 16.03 -13.44
C THR A 105 -0.42 16.02 -12.71
N HIS A 106 -0.62 16.92 -11.75
CA HIS A 106 -1.85 17.05 -10.95
C HIS A 106 -2.38 18.49 -10.91
N PRO A 107 -2.63 19.16 -12.07
CA PRO A 107 -2.94 20.58 -12.15
C PRO A 107 -4.21 21.01 -11.41
N ASP A 108 -5.16 20.09 -11.22
CA ASP A 108 -6.40 20.36 -10.49
C ASP A 108 -6.20 20.36 -8.97
N GLN A 109 -5.18 19.66 -8.46
CA GLN A 109 -4.93 19.47 -7.03
C GLN A 109 -3.70 20.23 -6.54
N MET A 110 -2.76 20.52 -7.43
CA MET A 110 -1.52 21.18 -7.10
C MET A 110 -1.22 22.28 -8.12
N GLN A 111 -0.90 23.48 -7.65
CA GLN A 111 -0.70 24.63 -8.51
C GLN A 111 0.52 25.45 -8.08
N LEU A 112 1.40 25.75 -9.04
CA LEU A 112 2.47 26.71 -8.88
C LEU A 112 2.21 27.94 -9.77
N ARG A 113 2.17 29.13 -9.18
CA ARG A 113 1.94 30.39 -9.91
C ARG A 113 3.00 31.42 -9.56
N THR A 114 3.48 32.15 -10.57
CA THR A 114 4.33 33.33 -10.34
C THR A 114 3.47 34.52 -9.91
N THR A 115 3.91 35.24 -8.89
CA THR A 115 3.27 36.48 -8.40
C THR A 115 4.16 37.72 -8.61
N GLY A 116 5.35 37.52 -9.18
CA GLY A 116 6.40 38.53 -9.40
C GLY A 116 7.70 37.89 -9.88
N THR A 117 8.77 38.68 -10.05
CA THR A 117 10.03 38.21 -10.68
C THR A 117 10.66 36.99 -10.00
N ASP A 118 10.61 36.91 -8.66
CA ASP A 118 11.14 35.79 -7.86
C ASP A 118 10.14 35.28 -6.82
N THR A 119 8.88 35.70 -6.90
CA THR A 119 7.85 35.38 -5.91
C THR A 119 6.83 34.41 -6.48
N TRP A 120 6.46 33.43 -5.67
CA TRP A 120 5.67 32.29 -6.07
C TRP A 120 4.54 32.05 -5.07
N SER A 121 3.43 31.52 -5.57
CA SER A 121 2.34 30.95 -4.79
C SER A 121 2.26 29.47 -5.14
N TRP A 122 2.41 28.62 -4.13
CA TRP A 122 2.29 27.17 -4.22
C TRP A 122 1.06 26.71 -3.46
N ARG A 123 0.25 25.88 -4.10
CA ARG A 123 -0.93 25.27 -3.50
C ARG A 123 -0.88 23.77 -3.70
N ASN A 124 -1.11 23.02 -2.62
CA ASN A 124 -1.30 21.57 -2.64
C ASN A 124 -2.59 21.28 -1.87
N GLU A 125 -3.68 21.08 -2.60
CA GLU A 125 -5.02 20.87 -2.04
C GLU A 125 -5.13 19.58 -1.22
N ILE A 126 -4.39 18.54 -1.63
CA ILE A 126 -4.39 17.26 -0.90
C ILE A 126 -3.90 17.50 0.52
N LEU A 127 -2.79 18.22 0.70
CA LEU A 127 -2.22 18.46 2.02
C LEU A 127 -2.77 19.72 2.72
N GLY A 128 -3.65 20.48 2.06
CA GLY A 128 -4.18 21.73 2.59
C GLY A 128 -3.10 22.83 2.72
N ILE A 129 -2.09 22.79 1.86
CA ILE A 129 -0.96 23.73 1.87
C ILE A 129 -1.25 24.87 0.90
N GLU A 130 -1.08 26.11 1.38
CA GLU A 130 -0.98 27.31 0.57
C GLU A 130 0.22 28.13 1.07
N GLN A 131 1.24 28.27 0.23
CA GLN A 131 2.51 28.90 0.59
C GLN A 131 2.88 29.97 -0.43
N HIS A 132 3.09 31.18 0.08
CA HIS A 132 3.71 32.26 -0.67
C HIS A 132 5.18 32.34 -0.29
N PHE A 133 6.08 32.29 -1.26
CA PHE A 133 7.51 32.31 -0.99
C PHE A 133 8.28 33.13 -2.03
N ARG A 134 9.49 33.53 -1.66
CA ARG A 134 10.46 34.17 -2.55
C ARG A 134 11.63 33.22 -2.77
N TYR A 135 11.89 32.88 -4.03
CA TYR A 135 12.97 31.97 -4.40
C TYR A 135 14.32 32.51 -3.90
N GLY A 136 15.07 31.66 -3.20
CA GLY A 136 16.37 32.00 -2.61
C GLY A 136 16.29 32.70 -1.25
N ASP A 137 15.10 33.05 -0.73
CA ASP A 137 14.93 33.66 0.58
C ASP A 137 14.43 32.63 1.62
N PRO A 138 15.30 32.08 2.49
CA PRO A 138 14.91 31.06 3.46
C PRO A 138 13.91 31.57 4.50
N ALA A 139 13.82 32.88 4.73
CA ALA A 139 12.84 33.44 5.66
C ALA A 139 11.40 33.39 5.13
N SER A 140 11.23 33.08 3.84
CA SER A 140 9.93 32.99 3.17
C SER A 140 9.32 31.58 3.14
N LEU A 141 10.02 30.58 3.70
CA LEU A 141 9.54 29.20 3.85
C LEU A 141 9.53 28.78 5.33
N PRO A 142 8.63 27.88 5.73
CA PRO A 142 8.59 27.36 7.10
C PRO A 142 9.74 26.40 7.41
N GLU A 143 10.32 25.78 6.38
CA GLU A 143 11.43 24.82 6.49
C GLU A 143 12.45 25.05 5.38
N GLU A 144 13.63 24.43 5.51
CA GLU A 144 14.64 24.39 4.45
C GLU A 144 14.02 23.81 3.15
N PRO A 145 14.31 24.36 1.95
CA PRO A 145 13.63 24.01 0.70
C PRO A 145 13.51 22.52 0.40
N LEU A 146 14.59 21.74 0.60
CA LEU A 146 14.56 20.31 0.33
C LEU A 146 13.70 19.56 1.34
N ARG A 147 13.73 19.94 2.62
CA ARG A 147 12.79 19.43 3.64
C ARG A 147 11.33 19.78 3.33
N TYR A 148 11.10 21.02 2.92
CA TYR A 148 9.77 21.51 2.59
C TYR A 148 9.14 20.76 1.42
N ILE A 149 9.89 20.47 0.35
CA ILE A 149 9.33 19.74 -0.80
C ILE A 149 9.23 18.24 -0.56
N THR A 150 10.15 17.66 0.22
CA THR A 150 10.14 16.22 0.53
C THR A 150 9.00 15.83 1.47
N SER A 151 8.41 16.77 2.21
CA SER A 151 7.13 16.52 2.89
C SER A 151 5.92 16.49 1.94
N GLN A 152 6.13 16.60 0.63
CA GLN A 152 5.08 16.70 -0.39
C GLN A 152 5.30 15.82 -1.63
N VAL A 153 6.38 15.03 -1.67
CA VAL A 153 6.66 14.06 -2.75
C VAL A 153 6.95 12.68 -2.16
N GLN A 154 6.65 11.59 -2.87
CA GLN A 154 6.88 10.22 -2.35
C GLN A 154 8.33 9.75 -2.56
N GLU A 155 9.07 10.43 -3.41
CA GLU A 155 10.45 10.13 -3.77
C GLU A 155 11.40 10.50 -2.63
N ASP A 156 12.37 9.64 -2.34
CA ASP A 156 13.60 10.09 -1.70
C ASP A 156 14.43 10.89 -2.71
N ILE A 157 15.23 11.83 -2.22
CA ILE A 157 15.99 12.76 -3.08
C ILE A 157 17.44 12.77 -2.65
N ALA A 158 18.35 12.58 -3.61
CA ALA A 158 19.76 12.92 -3.47
C ALA A 158 20.16 13.95 -4.53
N LEU A 159 20.92 14.96 -4.14
CA LEU A 159 21.46 16.00 -5.01
C LEU A 159 22.97 15.83 -5.11
N LEU A 160 23.44 15.67 -6.35
CA LEU A 160 24.84 15.46 -6.64
C LEU A 160 25.48 16.74 -7.17
N ASP A 161 26.48 17.23 -6.46
CA ASP A 161 27.36 18.29 -6.96
C ASP A 161 28.32 17.71 -8.01
N GLN A 162 28.55 18.47 -9.08
CA GLN A 162 29.51 18.11 -10.11
C GLN A 162 30.72 19.02 -10.05
N ARG A 163 31.80 18.53 -9.43
CA ARG A 163 33.07 19.25 -9.29
C ARG A 163 34.25 18.33 -9.58
N ASN A 164 35.35 18.91 -10.04
CA ASN A 164 36.61 18.18 -10.28
C ASN A 164 36.43 16.90 -11.13
N ASP A 165 35.55 16.97 -12.13
CA ASP A 165 35.24 15.85 -13.03
C ASP A 165 34.59 14.62 -12.35
N GLN A 166 34.02 14.81 -11.15
CA GLN A 166 33.33 13.80 -10.34
C GLN A 166 31.94 14.28 -9.92
N LEU A 167 31.12 13.35 -9.44
CA LEU A 167 29.82 13.61 -8.81
C LEU A 167 29.89 13.27 -7.33
N TYR A 168 29.41 14.14 -6.45
CA TYR A 168 29.40 13.95 -5.00
C TYR A 168 28.00 14.11 -4.43
N VAL A 169 27.56 13.20 -3.59
CA VAL A 169 26.25 13.31 -2.92
C VAL A 169 26.40 14.27 -1.73
N ASP A 170 26.00 15.52 -1.92
CA ASP A 170 26.26 16.59 -0.95
C ASP A 170 24.98 17.16 -0.31
N ALA A 171 23.81 16.77 -0.82
CA ALA A 171 22.53 17.11 -0.22
C ALA A 171 21.47 16.03 -0.51
N GLY A 172 20.45 15.93 0.33
CA GLY A 172 19.42 14.92 0.17
C GLY A 172 18.49 14.78 1.38
N VAL A 173 17.38 14.10 1.14
CA VAL A 173 16.46 13.54 2.14
C VAL A 173 16.18 12.11 1.72
N VAL A 174 16.66 11.15 2.49
CA VAL A 174 16.54 9.73 2.17
C VAL A 174 16.02 8.97 3.39
N THR A 175 14.75 8.60 3.33
CA THR A 175 14.02 7.97 4.43
C THR A 175 13.62 6.54 4.15
N PHE A 176 13.55 6.15 2.88
CA PHE A 176 13.13 4.84 2.43
C PHE A 176 14.31 4.09 1.83
N ALA A 177 15.50 4.17 2.42
CA ALA A 177 16.70 3.52 1.88
C ALA A 177 16.56 1.99 1.78
N ALA A 178 17.24 1.39 0.81
CA ALA A 178 17.31 -0.06 0.58
C ALA A 178 18.65 -0.64 1.05
N ASP A 179 18.84 -0.80 2.37
CA ASP A 179 20.07 -1.34 2.99
C ASP A 179 21.33 -0.49 2.74
N TRP A 180 21.18 0.83 2.81
CA TRP A 180 22.28 1.81 2.79
C TRP A 180 21.97 3.00 3.69
N SER A 181 22.99 3.81 4.00
CA SER A 181 22.90 4.97 4.91
C SER A 181 23.25 6.25 4.17
N PHE A 182 22.26 7.14 4.03
CA PHE A 182 22.51 8.45 3.44
C PHE A 182 23.43 9.30 4.32
N GLY A 183 23.22 9.31 5.64
CA GLY A 183 24.06 10.07 6.56
C GLY A 183 25.55 9.67 6.50
N PHE A 184 25.84 8.40 6.19
CA PHE A 184 27.20 7.92 5.94
C PHE A 184 27.75 8.39 4.60
N ASP A 185 26.94 8.38 3.54
CA ASP A 185 27.36 8.66 2.15
C ASP A 185 27.51 10.16 1.82
N VAL A 186 27.02 11.06 2.67
CA VAL A 186 27.14 12.52 2.47
C VAL A 186 28.61 12.94 2.30
N GLY A 187 28.92 13.62 1.20
CA GLY A 187 30.24 14.08 0.83
C GLY A 187 31.07 13.07 0.03
N MET A 188 30.60 11.83 -0.12
CA MET A 188 31.29 10.81 -0.93
C MET A 188 31.04 11.00 -2.42
N SER A 189 32.04 10.61 -3.22
CA SER A 189 31.92 10.58 -4.68
C SER A 189 31.11 9.38 -5.16
N PHE A 190 30.56 9.49 -6.37
CA PHE A 190 29.84 8.41 -7.05
C PHE A 190 30.63 7.09 -7.07
N LEU A 191 31.95 7.15 -7.25
CA LEU A 191 32.81 5.96 -7.29
C LEU A 191 33.06 5.34 -5.91
N GLU A 192 33.06 6.15 -4.85
CA GLU A 192 33.20 5.69 -3.46
C GLU A 192 31.94 4.98 -3.00
N ILE A 193 30.77 5.62 -3.17
CA ILE A 193 29.46 5.08 -2.80
C ILE A 193 29.21 3.73 -3.48
N HIS A 194 29.55 3.60 -4.77
CA HIS A 194 29.33 2.37 -5.53
C HIS A 194 30.47 1.33 -5.38
N GLY A 195 31.43 1.57 -4.50
CA GLY A 195 32.51 0.62 -4.18
C GLY A 195 32.04 -0.79 -3.78
N PRO A 196 30.97 -0.96 -2.98
CA PRO A 196 30.49 -2.27 -2.53
C PRO A 196 29.77 -3.11 -3.60
N VAL A 197 29.38 -2.54 -4.74
CA VAL A 197 28.52 -3.25 -5.70
C VAL A 197 29.29 -4.35 -6.45
N PRO A 198 28.89 -5.63 -6.36
CA PRO A 198 29.64 -6.74 -6.94
C PRO A 198 29.60 -6.70 -8.47
N ARG A 199 30.65 -7.24 -9.11
CA ARG A 199 30.82 -7.40 -10.58
C ARG A 199 30.89 -6.11 -11.41
N ILE A 200 30.46 -4.96 -10.91
CA ILE A 200 30.32 -3.77 -11.76
C ILE A 200 31.66 -3.14 -12.18
N ARG A 201 32.69 -3.16 -11.33
CA ARG A 201 34.02 -2.62 -11.70
C ARG A 201 34.65 -3.36 -12.88
N LYS A 202 34.39 -4.67 -13.03
CA LYS A 202 34.93 -5.48 -14.13
C LYS A 202 34.19 -5.27 -15.45
N GLU A 203 32.93 -4.85 -15.40
CA GLU A 203 32.04 -4.72 -16.57
C GLU A 203 31.94 -3.27 -17.09
N GLY A 204 32.56 -2.31 -16.39
CA GLY A 204 32.64 -0.89 -16.79
C GLY A 204 31.32 -0.12 -16.70
N VAL A 205 30.27 -0.70 -16.09
CA VAL A 205 28.93 -0.09 -16.03
C VAL A 205 28.93 1.18 -15.15
N ILE A 206 29.60 1.17 -14.00
CA ILE A 206 29.75 2.35 -13.11
C ILE A 206 30.42 3.50 -13.87
N THR A 207 31.52 3.25 -14.57
CA THR A 207 32.25 4.31 -15.31
C THR A 207 31.39 4.91 -16.42
N ARG A 208 30.66 4.09 -17.18
CA ARG A 208 29.72 4.58 -18.21
C ARG A 208 28.58 5.39 -17.60
N ALA A 209 28.01 4.93 -16.49
CA ALA A 209 26.96 5.66 -15.77
C ALA A 209 27.49 7.01 -15.24
N HIS A 210 28.68 7.04 -14.67
CA HIS A 210 29.32 8.27 -14.19
C HIS A 210 29.50 9.29 -15.33
N GLU A 211 30.04 8.87 -16.47
CA GLU A 211 30.20 9.74 -17.65
C GLU A 211 28.87 10.20 -18.24
N PHE A 212 27.86 9.33 -18.25
CA PHE A 212 26.51 9.68 -18.69
C PHE A 212 25.90 10.78 -17.80
N LEU A 213 25.93 10.59 -16.47
CA LEU A 213 25.38 11.55 -15.51
C LEU A 213 26.04 12.92 -15.63
N LYS A 214 27.37 12.96 -15.78
CA LYS A 214 28.14 14.21 -15.97
C LYS A 214 27.75 15.00 -17.22
N ARG A 215 27.14 14.35 -18.21
CA ARG A 215 26.71 14.94 -19.49
C ARG A 215 25.22 15.23 -19.57
N LEU A 216 24.44 14.88 -18.55
CA LEU A 216 23.00 15.19 -18.49
C LEU A 216 22.74 16.67 -18.71
N GLN A 217 21.82 16.96 -19.63
CA GLN A 217 21.39 18.30 -19.97
C GLN A 217 20.08 18.65 -19.23
N PRO A 218 19.86 19.93 -18.88
CA PRO A 218 18.56 20.37 -18.37
C PRO A 218 17.42 20.02 -19.33
N HIS A 219 16.22 19.81 -18.79
CA HIS A 219 15.00 19.47 -19.54
C HIS A 219 15.04 18.14 -20.31
N GLN A 220 16.06 17.30 -20.09
CA GLN A 220 16.15 15.95 -20.62
C GLN A 220 16.25 14.95 -19.46
N PRO A 221 15.16 14.74 -18.70
CA PRO A 221 15.17 13.77 -17.61
C PRO A 221 15.28 12.35 -18.17
N TYR A 222 16.09 11.54 -17.51
CA TYR A 222 16.18 10.10 -17.76
C TYR A 222 15.67 9.33 -16.56
N ARG A 223 15.40 8.05 -16.74
CA ARG A 223 15.08 7.16 -15.65
C ARG A 223 15.67 5.78 -15.82
N ARG A 224 15.67 5.03 -14.73
CA ARG A 224 15.99 3.61 -14.70
C ARG A 224 15.19 2.92 -13.60
N THR A 225 15.17 1.60 -13.63
CA THR A 225 14.60 0.79 -12.54
C THR A 225 15.71 0.10 -11.73
N ASN A 226 15.51 0.01 -10.43
CA ASN A 226 16.23 -0.90 -9.55
C ASN A 226 15.21 -1.74 -8.77
N TRP A 227 15.61 -2.86 -8.21
CA TRP A 227 14.67 -3.72 -7.49
C TRP A 227 15.36 -4.54 -6.40
N THR A 228 14.59 -4.97 -5.41
CA THR A 228 14.96 -6.00 -4.43
C THR A 228 13.69 -6.71 -3.92
N LEU A 229 13.83 -7.64 -2.99
CA LEU A 229 12.72 -8.11 -2.17
C LEU A 229 12.82 -7.51 -0.77
N THR A 230 11.68 -7.15 -0.21
CA THR A 230 11.57 -6.63 1.15
C THR A 230 10.51 -7.42 1.90
N ILE A 231 10.71 -7.60 3.20
CA ILE A 231 9.76 -8.30 4.06
C ILE A 231 8.87 -7.24 4.70
N ASP A 232 7.57 -7.49 4.65
CA ASP A 232 6.49 -6.58 4.96
C ASP A 232 6.51 -5.30 4.09
N ARG A 233 5.48 -4.44 4.21
CA ARG A 233 5.42 -3.13 3.53
C ARG A 233 6.34 -2.11 4.22
N ARG A 234 7.59 -2.49 4.50
CA ARG A 234 8.58 -1.65 5.22
C ARG A 234 9.36 -0.78 4.23
N LEU A 235 9.09 0.52 4.25
CA LEU A 235 9.80 1.50 3.44
C LEU A 235 11.23 1.79 3.93
N ASP A 236 11.39 1.95 5.25
CA ASP A 236 12.68 2.18 5.88
C ASP A 236 13.36 0.84 6.20
N VAL A 237 14.24 0.42 5.29
CA VAL A 237 15.15 -0.72 5.51
C VAL A 237 16.59 -0.22 5.47
N SER A 238 16.83 0.92 6.11
CA SER A 238 18.14 1.54 6.18
C SER A 238 19.08 0.81 7.16
N THR A 239 20.38 1.02 7.02
CA THR A 239 21.39 0.40 7.88
C THR A 239 21.27 0.84 9.34
N GLU A 240 20.79 2.06 9.61
CA GLU A 240 20.60 2.63 10.95
C GLU A 240 19.69 1.78 11.84
N ILE A 241 18.67 1.15 11.25
CA ILE A 241 17.69 0.31 11.96
C ILE A 241 17.80 -1.17 11.58
N TYR A 242 18.96 -1.63 11.11
CA TYR A 242 19.18 -3.03 10.72
C TYR A 242 18.72 -4.05 11.78
N HIS A 243 18.89 -3.73 13.06
CA HIS A 243 18.46 -4.59 14.16
C HIS A 243 16.94 -4.82 14.23
N GLU A 244 16.13 -3.93 13.64
CA GLU A 244 14.67 -4.01 13.63
C GLU A 244 14.09 -4.82 12.45
N TRP A 245 14.82 -4.92 11.34
CA TRP A 245 14.33 -5.57 10.11
C TRP A 245 15.24 -6.70 9.59
N GLY A 246 16.53 -6.69 9.92
CA GLY A 246 17.47 -7.74 9.55
C GLY A 246 17.07 -9.15 10.02
N PRO A 247 16.55 -9.33 11.26
CA PRO A 247 16.06 -10.64 11.73
C PRO A 247 14.92 -11.23 10.89
N ASP A 248 14.12 -10.38 10.23
CA ASP A 248 12.96 -10.83 9.44
C ASP A 248 13.39 -11.77 8.30
N ARG A 249 14.61 -11.59 7.75
CA ARG A 249 15.20 -12.45 6.69
C ARG A 249 15.31 -13.92 7.10
N GLU A 250 15.45 -14.20 8.40
CA GLU A 250 15.44 -15.57 8.93
C GLU A 250 14.03 -16.02 9.31
N ALA A 251 13.24 -15.13 9.93
CA ALA A 251 11.88 -15.45 10.38
C ALA A 251 10.95 -15.81 9.21
N ILE A 252 11.05 -15.09 8.09
CA ILE A 252 10.20 -15.29 6.91
C ILE A 252 10.34 -16.69 6.30
N GLN A 253 11.46 -17.38 6.51
CA GLN A 253 11.65 -18.73 6.00
C GLN A 253 10.79 -19.78 6.72
N ARG A 254 10.19 -19.45 7.88
CA ARG A 254 9.43 -20.39 8.72
C ARG A 254 7.93 -20.15 8.76
N VAL A 255 7.45 -19.05 8.18
CA VAL A 255 6.03 -18.74 8.15
C VAL A 255 5.29 -19.68 7.18
N PRO A 256 3.97 -19.92 7.34
CA PRO A 256 3.15 -20.62 6.35
C PRO A 256 3.14 -19.96 4.97
N ASP A 257 2.79 -20.68 3.92
CA ASP A 257 2.85 -20.16 2.54
C ASP A 257 1.86 -19.04 2.26
N ASP A 258 0.66 -19.07 2.84
CA ASP A 258 -0.31 -17.99 2.71
C ASP A 258 0.18 -16.69 3.36
N GLU A 259 0.89 -16.79 4.49
CA GLU A 259 1.55 -15.66 5.14
C GLU A 259 2.77 -15.19 4.32
N PHE A 260 3.57 -16.12 3.80
CA PHE A 260 4.79 -15.81 3.03
C PHE A 260 4.50 -14.90 1.83
N GLY A 261 3.48 -15.22 1.04
CA GLY A 261 3.10 -14.45 -0.14
C GLY A 261 2.64 -13.02 0.17
N ARG A 262 1.98 -12.83 1.32
CA ARG A 262 1.50 -11.53 1.78
C ARG A 262 2.62 -10.65 2.33
N ARG A 263 3.61 -11.27 2.97
CA ARG A 263 4.70 -10.55 3.65
C ARG A 263 5.86 -10.25 2.73
N VAL A 264 6.21 -11.11 1.79
CA VAL A 264 7.31 -10.81 0.86
C VAL A 264 6.80 -9.86 -0.22
N HIS A 265 7.47 -8.72 -0.38
CA HIS A 265 7.15 -7.71 -1.37
C HIS A 265 8.25 -7.62 -2.41
N LEU A 266 7.86 -7.54 -3.69
CA LEU A 266 8.74 -7.04 -4.73
C LEU A 266 8.83 -5.53 -4.57
N ARG A 267 10.02 -5.04 -4.23
CA ARG A 267 10.33 -3.63 -4.08
C ARG A 267 11.01 -3.12 -5.34
N VAL A 268 10.46 -2.09 -5.97
CA VAL A 268 10.99 -1.48 -7.18
C VAL A 268 11.24 0.00 -6.95
N GLU A 269 12.41 0.46 -7.34
CA GLU A 269 12.74 1.88 -7.38
C GLU A 269 12.69 2.37 -8.82
N VAL A 270 11.80 3.31 -9.11
CA VAL A 270 11.87 4.11 -10.34
C VAL A 270 12.71 5.32 -10.03
N GLN A 271 13.89 5.36 -10.65
CA GLN A 271 14.91 6.33 -10.34
C GLN A 271 15.02 7.36 -11.46
N HIS A 272 14.75 8.63 -11.18
CA HIS A 272 14.88 9.70 -12.16
C HIS A 272 16.20 10.45 -12.00
N LEU A 273 16.80 10.81 -13.13
CA LEU A 273 18.08 11.49 -13.26
C LEU A 273 17.86 12.80 -13.99
N ILE A 274 17.99 13.91 -13.28
CA ILE A 274 17.56 15.23 -13.76
C ILE A 274 18.70 16.22 -13.55
N ARG A 275 19.15 16.89 -14.61
CA ARG A 275 20.03 18.05 -14.46
C ARG A 275 19.17 19.25 -14.06
N LEU A 276 19.45 19.80 -12.89
CA LEU A 276 18.79 20.99 -12.40
C LEU A 276 19.27 22.24 -13.18
N PRO A 277 18.36 23.07 -13.71
CA PRO A 277 18.68 24.13 -14.66
C PRO A 277 19.46 25.31 -14.06
N ASP A 278 19.21 25.70 -12.80
CA ASP A 278 19.79 26.91 -12.21
C ASP A 278 21.12 26.61 -11.52
N SER A 279 21.16 25.54 -10.74
CA SER A 279 22.31 25.09 -9.94
C SER A 279 23.29 24.24 -10.73
N GLY A 280 22.82 23.59 -11.80
CA GLY A 280 23.61 22.62 -12.54
C GLY A 280 23.87 21.33 -11.76
N ALA A 281 23.31 21.11 -10.57
CA ALA A 281 23.43 19.83 -9.85
C ALA A 281 22.62 18.71 -10.54
N VAL A 282 22.96 17.45 -10.25
CA VAL A 282 22.11 16.31 -10.67
C VAL A 282 21.17 15.97 -9.53
N MET A 283 19.87 16.03 -9.78
CA MET A 283 18.84 15.50 -8.89
C MET A 283 18.59 14.03 -9.22
N PHE A 284 18.75 13.19 -8.22
CA PHE A 284 18.44 11.76 -8.23
C PHE A 284 17.19 11.53 -7.38
N LEU A 285 16.07 11.27 -8.05
CA LEU A 285 14.82 10.92 -7.38
C LEU A 285 14.71 9.40 -7.29
N ILE A 286 14.25 8.89 -6.15
CA ILE A 286 14.09 7.45 -5.90
C ILE A 286 12.66 7.21 -5.45
N ARG A 287 11.76 6.89 -6.40
CA ARG A 287 10.38 6.51 -6.08
C ARG A 287 10.32 5.02 -5.76
N THR A 288 9.90 4.65 -4.55
CA THR A 288 9.83 3.25 -4.11
C THR A 288 8.40 2.72 -4.21
N TYR A 289 8.19 1.72 -5.06
CA TYR A 289 6.96 0.94 -5.18
C TYR A 289 7.15 -0.42 -4.51
N MET A 290 6.11 -0.93 -3.84
CA MET A 290 6.13 -2.26 -3.23
C MET A 290 4.85 -3.01 -3.55
N LEU A 291 4.97 -4.26 -4.00
CA LEU A 291 3.83 -5.13 -4.28
C LEU A 291 4.05 -6.50 -3.62
N PRO A 292 3.13 -6.99 -2.77
CA PRO A 292 3.26 -8.31 -2.16
C PRO A 292 3.21 -9.40 -3.24
N LEU A 293 3.89 -10.53 -2.98
CA LEU A 293 3.99 -11.62 -3.95
C LEU A 293 2.64 -12.24 -4.28
N ASP A 294 1.67 -12.24 -3.36
CA ASP A 294 0.33 -12.75 -3.60
C ASP A 294 -0.46 -11.95 -4.62
N GLN A 295 -0.35 -10.62 -4.60
CA GLN A 295 -0.91 -9.75 -5.62
C GLN A 295 -0.13 -9.84 -6.93
N LEU A 296 1.21 -9.85 -6.86
CA LEU A 296 2.04 -10.04 -8.05
C LEU A 296 1.69 -11.34 -8.78
N ALA A 297 1.41 -12.40 -8.02
CA ALA A 297 1.10 -13.71 -8.57
C ALA A 297 -0.25 -13.75 -9.33
N THR A 298 -1.18 -12.84 -9.03
CA THR A 298 -2.44 -12.70 -9.80
C THR A 298 -2.21 -12.32 -11.26
N VAL A 299 -1.06 -11.71 -11.58
CA VAL A 299 -0.66 -11.34 -12.94
C VAL A 299 0.26 -12.43 -13.49
N GLU A 300 -0.34 -13.40 -14.18
CA GLU A 300 0.35 -14.63 -14.62
C GLU A 300 1.71 -14.42 -15.31
N PRO A 301 1.89 -13.46 -16.25
CA PRO A 301 3.21 -13.19 -16.85
C PRO A 301 4.25 -12.69 -15.85
N TRP A 302 3.83 -11.89 -14.85
CA TRP A 302 4.72 -11.39 -13.81
C TRP A 302 5.14 -12.49 -12.86
N ARG A 303 4.18 -13.32 -12.44
CA ARG A 303 4.42 -14.49 -11.57
C ARG A 303 5.51 -15.40 -12.14
N ARG A 304 5.35 -15.85 -13.39
CA ARG A 304 6.30 -16.74 -14.06
C ARG A 304 7.68 -16.10 -14.17
N ARG A 305 7.74 -14.86 -14.66
CA ARG A 305 9.01 -14.16 -14.88
C ARG A 305 9.75 -13.89 -13.57
N ALA A 306 9.05 -13.45 -12.53
CA ALA A 306 9.64 -13.22 -11.22
C ALA A 306 10.22 -14.53 -10.64
N ALA A 307 9.50 -15.65 -10.79
CA ALA A 307 10.01 -16.95 -10.35
C ALA A 307 11.31 -17.36 -11.06
N ASP A 308 11.39 -17.18 -12.38
CA ASP A 308 12.57 -17.52 -13.17
C ASP A 308 13.76 -16.62 -12.83
N VAL A 309 13.53 -15.31 -12.72
CA VAL A 309 14.56 -14.35 -12.30
C VAL A 309 15.10 -14.68 -10.91
N LEU A 310 14.23 -14.93 -9.93
CA LEU A 310 14.65 -15.23 -8.55
C LEU A 310 15.41 -16.55 -8.45
N SER A 311 14.98 -17.56 -9.21
CA SER A 311 15.62 -18.88 -9.27
C SER A 311 16.99 -18.84 -9.97
N GLU A 312 17.17 -18.00 -10.99
CA GLU A 312 18.40 -17.95 -11.79
C GLU A 312 19.42 -16.92 -11.29
N LEU A 313 18.99 -15.97 -10.45
CA LEU A 313 19.83 -14.85 -10.03
C LEU A 313 21.22 -15.31 -9.55
N PRO A 314 22.33 -14.67 -9.94
CA PRO A 314 23.64 -15.03 -9.41
C PRO A 314 23.71 -14.84 -7.89
N ALA A 315 24.38 -15.76 -7.18
CA ALA A 315 24.38 -15.80 -5.72
C ALA A 315 24.91 -14.52 -5.07
N ASP A 316 25.98 -13.92 -5.61
CA ASP A 316 26.54 -12.67 -5.11
C ASP A 316 25.65 -11.45 -5.39
N MET A 317 24.86 -11.46 -6.47
CA MET A 317 23.83 -10.43 -6.68
C MET A 317 22.68 -10.57 -5.70
N ALA A 318 22.27 -11.80 -5.39
CA ALA A 318 21.25 -12.05 -4.39
C ALA A 318 21.73 -11.73 -2.97
N ASP A 319 23.00 -11.98 -2.68
CA ASP A 319 23.64 -11.63 -1.40
C ASP A 319 23.70 -10.11 -1.23
N TYR A 320 24.17 -9.39 -2.26
CA TYR A 320 24.18 -7.93 -2.27
C TYR A 320 22.78 -7.31 -2.14
N LYS A 321 21.76 -7.92 -2.76
CA LYS A 321 20.36 -7.49 -2.59
C LYS A 321 19.76 -7.88 -1.23
N GLY A 322 20.45 -8.69 -0.44
CA GLY A 322 19.97 -9.16 0.87
C GLY A 322 18.89 -10.25 0.81
N ILE A 323 18.72 -10.90 -0.35
CA ILE A 323 17.63 -11.87 -0.60
C ILE A 323 18.11 -13.32 -0.69
N ILE A 324 19.42 -13.56 -0.63
CA ILE A 324 20.04 -14.88 -0.81
C ILE A 324 19.40 -15.98 0.06
N LYS A 325 18.98 -15.63 1.28
CA LYS A 325 18.41 -16.57 2.26
C LYS A 325 17.02 -17.11 1.90
N PHE A 326 16.22 -16.35 1.14
CA PHE A 326 14.80 -16.68 0.91
C PHE A 326 14.35 -16.59 -0.55
N ARG A 327 15.23 -16.20 -1.48
CA ARG A 327 14.88 -16.09 -2.91
C ARG A 327 14.40 -17.42 -3.53
N GLU A 328 14.96 -18.55 -3.10
CA GLU A 328 14.60 -19.88 -3.65
C GLU A 328 13.20 -20.25 -3.21
N ARG A 329 12.88 -20.07 -1.92
CA ARG A 329 11.52 -20.19 -1.41
C ARG A 329 10.55 -19.26 -2.13
N ALA A 330 10.94 -18.01 -2.39
CA ALA A 330 10.11 -17.07 -3.14
C ALA A 330 9.83 -17.54 -4.59
N ALA A 331 10.84 -18.08 -5.27
CA ALA A 331 10.68 -18.64 -6.61
C ALA A 331 9.77 -19.89 -6.61
N GLU A 332 9.96 -20.80 -5.65
CA GLU A 332 9.13 -22.00 -5.48
C GLU A 332 7.68 -21.64 -5.17
N TRP A 333 7.48 -20.69 -4.25
CA TRP A 333 6.16 -20.18 -3.90
C TRP A 333 5.44 -19.60 -5.11
N LEU A 334 6.11 -18.74 -5.90
CA LEU A 334 5.52 -18.18 -7.13
C LEU A 334 5.17 -19.24 -8.16
N ARG A 335 5.97 -20.31 -8.30
CA ARG A 335 5.69 -21.43 -9.21
C ARG A 335 4.48 -22.25 -8.75
N ALA A 336 4.41 -22.52 -7.46
CA ALA A 336 3.35 -23.31 -6.83
C ALA A 336 2.06 -22.50 -6.62
N TRP A 337 2.14 -21.16 -6.66
CA TRP A 337 0.98 -20.30 -6.48
C TRP A 337 -0.09 -20.66 -7.49
N THR A 338 -1.24 -21.00 -6.93
CA THR A 338 -2.47 -21.22 -7.67
C THR A 338 -3.40 -20.10 -7.25
N PRO A 339 -4.14 -19.47 -8.19
CA PRO A 339 -5.20 -18.56 -7.80
C PRO A 339 -6.04 -19.26 -6.73
N ALA A 340 -6.31 -18.58 -5.62
CA ALA A 340 -7.36 -19.04 -4.73
C ALA A 340 -8.55 -19.31 -5.64
N SER A 341 -9.01 -20.58 -5.68
CA SER A 341 -10.21 -20.92 -6.42
C SER A 341 -11.23 -19.89 -5.98
N THR A 342 -11.67 -19.03 -6.89
CA THR A 342 -12.94 -18.36 -6.72
C THR A 342 -13.90 -19.51 -6.72
N ALA A 343 -14.12 -20.10 -5.54
CA ALA A 343 -15.28 -20.91 -5.27
C ALA A 343 -16.41 -19.98 -5.68
N THR A 344 -16.91 -20.19 -6.89
CA THR A 344 -18.16 -19.62 -7.32
C THR A 344 -19.11 -20.19 -6.29
N ALA A 345 -19.46 -19.34 -5.33
CA ALA A 345 -20.30 -19.73 -4.22
C ALA A 345 -21.51 -20.43 -4.87
N GLY A 346 -21.70 -21.72 -4.58
CA GLY A 346 -22.76 -22.50 -5.20
C GLY A 346 -24.09 -21.75 -5.05
N PRO A 347 -25.06 -21.93 -5.96
CA PRO A 347 -26.36 -21.26 -5.84
C PRO A 347 -26.94 -21.51 -4.44
N GLY A 348 -26.94 -20.49 -3.57
CA GLY A 348 -27.32 -20.59 -2.16
C GLY A 348 -26.31 -20.08 -1.13
N MET A 349 -25.08 -19.76 -1.52
CA MET A 349 -24.05 -19.20 -0.63
C MET A 349 -24.08 -17.67 -0.59
N PRO A 350 -23.77 -17.02 0.55
CA PRO A 350 -23.63 -15.58 0.60
C PRO A 350 -22.41 -15.15 -0.20
N VAL A 351 -22.55 -14.08 -0.99
CA VAL A 351 -21.46 -13.49 -1.77
C VAL A 351 -21.12 -12.15 -1.16
N TRP A 352 -19.88 -12.02 -0.71
CA TRP A 352 -19.38 -10.79 -0.12
C TRP A 352 -18.56 -10.01 -1.16
N PRO A 353 -18.80 -8.70 -1.33
CA PRO A 353 -18.01 -7.90 -2.24
C PRO A 353 -16.57 -7.77 -1.72
N THR A 354 -15.59 -7.78 -2.62
CA THR A 354 -14.16 -7.65 -2.27
C THR A 354 -13.78 -6.24 -1.82
N ARG A 355 -14.69 -5.27 -1.97
CA ARG A 355 -14.58 -3.90 -1.50
C ARG A 355 -15.93 -3.40 -0.98
N PRO A 356 -15.95 -2.40 -0.09
CA PRO A 356 -17.20 -1.77 0.33
C PRO A 356 -17.96 -1.23 -0.88
N PRO A 357 -19.24 -1.63 -1.08
CA PRO A 357 -20.08 -1.03 -2.10
C PRO A 357 -20.24 0.48 -1.90
N ALA A 358 -20.33 1.25 -2.98
CA ALA A 358 -20.66 2.67 -2.92
C ALA A 358 -22.05 2.89 -2.29
N VAL A 359 -22.26 4.04 -1.63
CA VAL A 359 -23.56 4.39 -1.08
C VAL A 359 -24.57 4.63 -2.20
N ASP A 360 -25.75 3.98 -2.13
CA ASP A 360 -26.84 4.23 -3.08
C ASP A 360 -27.44 5.62 -2.87
N THR A 361 -27.14 6.51 -3.82
CA THR A 361 -27.53 7.93 -3.80
C THR A 361 -29.01 8.16 -4.03
N THR A 362 -29.79 7.12 -4.36
CA THR A 362 -31.26 7.22 -4.49
C THR A 362 -31.99 7.12 -3.15
N GLY A 363 -31.27 6.82 -2.05
CA GLY A 363 -31.81 6.79 -0.70
C GLY A 363 -32.16 8.19 -0.16
N SER A 364 -33.22 8.29 0.64
CA SER A 364 -33.63 9.54 1.31
C SER A 364 -33.17 9.64 2.76
N ALA A 365 -32.71 8.52 3.34
CA ALA A 365 -32.14 8.43 4.69
C ALA A 365 -31.23 7.20 4.78
N PHE A 366 -30.33 7.17 5.75
CA PHE A 366 -29.30 6.14 5.86
C PHE A 366 -29.15 5.66 7.30
N VAL A 367 -29.02 4.35 7.48
CA VAL A 367 -28.61 3.72 8.73
C VAL A 367 -27.33 2.94 8.46
N VAL A 368 -26.23 3.40 9.03
CA VAL A 368 -24.93 2.71 8.97
C VAL A 368 -24.76 1.92 10.26
N VAL A 369 -24.57 0.61 10.17
CA VAL A 369 -24.39 -0.29 11.30
C VAL A 369 -22.96 -0.82 11.27
N ALA A 370 -22.17 -0.45 12.26
CA ALA A 370 -20.81 -0.89 12.47
C ALA A 370 -20.77 -1.87 13.66
N ILE A 371 -20.33 -3.11 13.43
CA ILE A 371 -20.38 -4.16 14.45
C ILE A 371 -18.99 -4.75 14.67
N GLY A 372 -18.52 -4.74 15.91
CA GLY A 372 -17.23 -5.28 16.31
C GLY A 372 -16.10 -4.26 16.37
N ASP A 373 -14.91 -4.73 16.75
CA ASP A 373 -13.71 -3.95 17.04
C ASP A 373 -12.65 -3.97 15.92
N ASP A 374 -12.95 -4.61 14.79
CA ASP A 374 -12.08 -4.69 13.63
C ASP A 374 -11.81 -3.29 13.04
N ALA A 375 -10.56 -2.95 12.78
CA ALA A 375 -10.17 -1.63 12.26
C ALA A 375 -10.85 -1.31 10.92
N ASP A 376 -11.11 -2.34 10.09
CA ASP A 376 -11.79 -2.18 8.82
C ASP A 376 -13.26 -1.78 9.00
N VAL A 377 -13.92 -2.21 10.07
CA VAL A 377 -15.30 -1.80 10.40
C VAL A 377 -15.38 -0.30 10.60
N ALA A 378 -14.42 0.27 11.35
CA ALA A 378 -14.35 1.71 11.59
C ALA A 378 -14.02 2.50 10.30
N HIS A 379 -13.12 1.97 9.46
CA HIS A 379 -12.77 2.61 8.19
C HIS A 379 -13.98 2.64 7.23
N VAL A 380 -14.62 1.50 7.02
CA VAL A 380 -15.75 1.35 6.08
C VAL A 380 -16.96 2.17 6.53
N SER A 381 -17.32 2.08 7.81
CA SER A 381 -18.46 2.85 8.32
C SER A 381 -18.23 4.36 8.24
N ARG A 382 -17.00 4.84 8.49
CA ARG A 382 -16.67 6.27 8.31
C ARG A 382 -16.81 6.72 6.86
N GLY A 383 -16.34 5.91 5.91
CA GLY A 383 -16.50 6.18 4.48
C GLY A 383 -17.97 6.29 4.08
N TRP A 384 -18.77 5.29 4.46
CA TRP A 384 -20.21 5.32 4.19
C TRP A 384 -20.95 6.46 4.87
N VAL A 385 -20.61 6.82 6.12
CA VAL A 385 -21.21 7.97 6.80
C VAL A 385 -20.91 9.25 6.03
N GLY A 386 -19.66 9.46 5.62
CA GLY A 386 -19.27 10.65 4.84
C GLY A 386 -20.01 10.77 3.51
N GLU A 387 -20.16 9.66 2.77
CA GLU A 387 -20.95 9.63 1.53
C GLU A 387 -22.44 9.85 1.78
N ALA A 388 -23.01 9.18 2.80
CA ALA A 388 -24.43 9.23 3.13
C ALA A 388 -24.89 10.60 3.63
N GLU A 389 -24.09 11.25 4.49
CA GLU A 389 -24.39 12.60 5.02
C GLU A 389 -24.41 13.68 3.93
N ALA A 390 -23.70 13.47 2.82
CA ALA A 390 -23.79 14.36 1.66
C ALA A 390 -25.13 14.24 0.92
N ILE A 391 -25.89 13.16 1.14
CA ILE A 391 -27.11 12.82 0.40
C ILE A 391 -28.36 13.05 1.26
N GLY A 392 -28.37 12.57 2.50
CA GLY A 392 -29.56 12.58 3.35
C GLY A 392 -29.28 12.36 4.83
N ALA A 393 -30.35 12.27 5.62
CA ALA A 393 -30.23 12.08 7.07
C ALA A 393 -29.60 10.72 7.38
N THR A 394 -28.49 10.72 8.12
CA THR A 394 -27.69 9.52 8.41
C THR A 394 -27.64 9.25 9.91
N ARG A 395 -27.85 7.99 10.29
CA ARG A 395 -27.67 7.48 11.66
C ARG A 395 -26.57 6.42 11.65
N LEU A 396 -25.52 6.64 12.44
CA LEU A 396 -24.53 5.62 12.74
C LEU A 396 -24.95 4.85 14.01
N LEU A 397 -24.96 3.53 13.94
CA LEU A 397 -25.13 2.63 15.06
C LEU A 397 -23.85 1.80 15.21
N VAL A 398 -23.20 1.90 16.37
CA VAL A 398 -22.00 1.12 16.71
C VAL A 398 -22.39 0.08 17.75
N LEU A 399 -22.10 -1.18 17.47
CA LEU A 399 -22.44 -2.33 18.30
C LEU A 399 -21.18 -3.17 18.55
N ASP A 400 -21.12 -3.83 19.70
CA ASP A 400 -19.97 -4.68 20.06
C ASP A 400 -20.10 -6.05 19.36
N ALA A 401 -21.25 -6.71 19.49
CA ALA A 401 -21.55 -7.98 18.83
C ALA A 401 -23.05 -8.34 18.91
N LEU A 402 -23.60 -9.00 17.90
CA LEU A 402 -25.01 -9.41 17.89
C LEU A 402 -25.27 -10.75 18.62
N VAL A 403 -24.53 -11.00 19.70
CA VAL A 403 -24.72 -12.16 20.58
C VAL A 403 -25.64 -11.86 21.76
N ASP A 404 -25.60 -10.65 22.31
CA ASP A 404 -26.40 -10.27 23.47
C ASP A 404 -27.71 -9.56 23.09
N ALA A 405 -28.58 -9.40 24.09
CA ALA A 405 -29.90 -8.81 23.91
C ALA A 405 -29.87 -7.28 23.78
N ALA A 406 -28.86 -6.60 24.32
CA ALA A 406 -28.78 -5.14 24.31
C ALA A 406 -28.50 -4.64 22.90
N ASP A 407 -27.47 -5.19 22.24
CA ASP A 407 -27.10 -4.81 20.87
C ASP A 407 -28.20 -5.17 19.86
N ARG A 408 -28.82 -6.35 20.03
CA ARG A 408 -29.99 -6.74 19.23
C ARG A 408 -31.19 -5.82 19.43
N SER A 409 -31.40 -5.32 20.65
CA SER A 409 -32.47 -4.36 20.95
C SER A 409 -32.17 -2.99 20.34
N ALA A 410 -30.92 -2.54 20.41
CA ALA A 410 -30.48 -1.29 19.81
C ALA A 410 -30.64 -1.30 18.28
N LEU A 411 -30.22 -2.39 17.62
CA LEU A 411 -30.42 -2.57 16.18
C LEU A 411 -31.91 -2.60 15.82
N ARG A 412 -32.73 -3.33 16.58
CA ARG A 412 -34.17 -3.38 16.35
C ARG A 412 -34.83 -2.01 16.45
N SER A 413 -34.49 -1.23 17.48
CA SER A 413 -35.01 0.14 17.63
C SER A 413 -34.62 1.02 16.44
N ALA A 414 -33.38 0.90 15.94
CA ALA A 414 -32.96 1.67 14.77
C ALA A 414 -33.71 1.26 13.49
N LEU A 415 -33.98 -0.04 13.33
CA LEU A 415 -34.76 -0.58 12.20
C LEU A 415 -36.24 -0.17 12.27
N ASP A 416 -36.85 -0.15 13.46
CA ASP A 416 -38.25 0.26 13.64
C ASP A 416 -38.49 1.74 13.32
N GLU A 417 -37.45 2.57 13.40
CA GLU A 417 -37.48 3.99 13.04
C GLU A 417 -37.27 4.24 11.53
N CYS A 418 -36.84 3.22 10.78
CA CYS A 418 -36.62 3.33 9.34
C CYS A 418 -37.94 3.59 8.59
N ARG A 419 -37.84 4.33 7.49
CA ARG A 419 -38.99 4.65 6.62
C ARG A 419 -38.70 4.20 5.20
N THR A 420 -39.72 4.14 4.35
CA THR A 420 -39.53 3.88 2.93
C THR A 420 -38.52 4.85 2.34
N GLY A 421 -37.51 4.32 1.64
CA GLY A 421 -36.40 5.11 1.11
C GLY A 421 -35.14 5.12 1.99
N THR A 422 -35.17 4.50 3.18
CA THR A 422 -33.97 4.28 3.98
C THR A 422 -33.05 3.24 3.34
N ARG A 423 -31.74 3.51 3.33
CA ARG A 423 -30.69 2.53 2.99
C ARG A 423 -30.00 2.07 4.27
N ILE A 424 -29.84 0.75 4.40
CA ILE A 424 -29.21 0.13 5.56
C ILE A 424 -27.89 -0.48 5.10
N LEU A 425 -26.79 0.06 5.64
CA LEU A 425 -25.44 -0.37 5.32
C LEU A 425 -24.84 -1.05 6.55
N VAL A 426 -24.38 -2.29 6.41
CA VAL A 426 -23.89 -3.09 7.53
C VAL A 426 -22.44 -3.52 7.29
N THR A 427 -21.56 -3.29 8.25
CA THR A 427 -20.18 -3.78 8.22
C THR A 427 -19.79 -4.45 9.54
N GLY A 428 -19.03 -5.53 9.45
CA GLY A 428 -18.65 -6.39 10.58
C GLY A 428 -18.12 -7.75 10.15
N GLY A 429 -17.92 -8.65 11.12
CA GLY A 429 -17.65 -10.06 10.85
C GLY A 429 -18.87 -10.79 10.24
N GLN A 430 -18.64 -11.92 9.57
CA GLN A 430 -19.69 -12.67 8.86
C GLN A 430 -20.88 -13.03 9.74
N TYR A 431 -20.66 -13.49 10.98
CA TYR A 431 -21.75 -13.76 11.92
C TYR A 431 -22.66 -12.55 12.13
N ASP A 432 -22.05 -11.41 12.47
CA ASP A 432 -22.75 -10.20 12.85
C ASP A 432 -23.47 -9.58 11.65
N VAL A 433 -22.81 -9.50 10.49
CA VAL A 433 -23.41 -8.98 9.26
C VAL A 433 -24.60 -9.82 8.82
N MET A 434 -24.49 -11.15 8.81
CA MET A 434 -25.61 -12.03 8.45
C MET A 434 -26.79 -11.90 9.41
N THR A 435 -26.50 -11.79 10.71
CA THR A 435 -27.52 -11.61 11.75
C THR A 435 -28.24 -10.27 11.60
N ALA A 436 -27.49 -9.18 11.36
CA ALA A 436 -28.05 -7.86 11.14
C ALA A 436 -28.93 -7.79 9.88
N LEU A 437 -28.47 -8.38 8.77
CA LEU A 437 -29.24 -8.44 7.52
C LEU A 437 -30.53 -9.25 7.69
N ALA A 438 -30.51 -10.34 8.45
CA ALA A 438 -31.73 -11.09 8.77
C ALA A 438 -32.70 -10.26 9.61
N MET A 439 -32.21 -9.51 10.60
CA MET A 439 -33.03 -8.60 11.40
C MET A 439 -33.63 -7.48 10.55
N ALA A 440 -32.86 -6.89 9.64
CA ALA A 440 -33.35 -5.86 8.72
C ALA A 440 -34.45 -6.39 7.79
N ARG A 441 -34.26 -7.59 7.23
CA ARG A 441 -35.30 -8.27 6.41
C ARG A 441 -36.55 -8.58 7.22
N ALA A 442 -36.39 -9.02 8.47
CA ALA A 442 -37.53 -9.27 9.37
C ALA A 442 -38.29 -7.97 9.70
N ALA A 443 -37.62 -6.81 9.69
CA ALA A 443 -38.22 -5.48 9.81
C ALA A 443 -38.82 -4.96 8.49
N GLY A 444 -38.72 -5.72 7.39
CA GLY A 444 -39.33 -5.41 6.10
C GLY A 444 -38.39 -4.84 5.04
N ALA A 445 -37.09 -4.72 5.31
CA ALA A 445 -36.13 -4.24 4.32
C ALA A 445 -36.01 -5.21 3.12
N VAL A 446 -36.02 -4.66 1.91
CA VAL A 446 -35.81 -5.45 0.69
C VAL A 446 -34.35 -5.46 0.27
N ALA A 447 -33.93 -6.41 -0.57
CA ALA A 447 -32.54 -6.55 -0.98
C ALA A 447 -31.96 -5.26 -1.62
N ALA A 448 -32.77 -4.47 -2.31
CA ALA A 448 -32.35 -3.21 -2.92
C ALA A 448 -32.03 -2.09 -1.89
N GLU A 449 -32.46 -2.25 -0.63
CA GLU A 449 -32.21 -1.29 0.44
C GLU A 449 -31.01 -1.68 1.33
N LEU A 450 -30.44 -2.87 1.09
CA LEU A 450 -29.41 -3.46 1.93
C LEU A 450 -28.06 -3.48 1.21
N SER A 451 -27.06 -2.88 1.85
CA SER A 451 -25.65 -3.01 1.46
C SER A 451 -24.85 -3.60 2.61
N SER A 452 -23.85 -4.42 2.30
CA SER A 452 -23.01 -5.03 3.34
C SER A 452 -21.58 -5.23 2.90
N TYR A 453 -20.67 -5.15 3.86
CA TYR A 453 -19.27 -5.51 3.71
C TYR A 453 -18.83 -6.37 4.90
N VAL A 454 -18.14 -7.47 4.63
CA VAL A 454 -17.68 -8.41 5.66
C VAL A 454 -16.17 -8.33 5.78
N THR A 455 -15.66 -8.01 6.98
CA THR A 455 -14.22 -7.87 7.21
C THR A 455 -13.54 -9.24 7.38
N HIS A 456 -14.26 -10.24 7.88
CA HIS A 456 -13.77 -11.61 7.98
C HIS A 456 -14.87 -12.67 8.01
N THR A 457 -14.54 -13.91 7.62
CA THR A 457 -15.45 -15.07 7.58
C THR A 457 -15.10 -16.17 8.59
N ARG A 458 -14.36 -15.83 9.65
CA ARG A 458 -13.85 -16.75 10.69
C ARG A 458 -14.96 -17.50 11.45
N ASP A 459 -16.14 -16.91 11.52
CA ASP A 459 -17.29 -17.44 12.22
C ASP A 459 -18.57 -17.28 11.38
N LEU A 460 -19.60 -18.02 11.78
CA LEU A 460 -20.87 -17.99 11.09
C LEU A 460 -22.05 -18.29 12.02
N PRO A 461 -23.27 -17.85 11.64
CA PRO A 461 -24.50 -18.26 12.28
C PRO A 461 -24.91 -19.62 11.75
N LEU A 462 -24.98 -20.64 12.61
CA LEU A 462 -25.34 -22.00 12.25
C LEU A 462 -26.70 -22.38 12.83
N TYR A 463 -27.68 -22.62 11.97
CA TYR A 463 -28.96 -23.20 12.33
C TYR A 463 -28.85 -24.72 12.43
N CYS A 464 -29.07 -25.27 13.62
CA CYS A 464 -29.07 -26.72 13.83
C CYS A 464 -30.44 -27.31 13.49
N ALA A 465 -30.49 -28.21 12.50
CA ALA A 465 -31.73 -28.90 12.11
C ALA A 465 -32.32 -29.80 13.22
N HIS A 466 -31.52 -30.16 14.23
CA HIS A 466 -31.94 -31.07 15.31
C HIS A 466 -32.58 -30.33 16.49
N CYS A 467 -31.97 -29.25 16.98
CA CYS A 467 -32.54 -28.45 18.08
C CYS A 467 -33.29 -27.20 17.62
N ARG A 468 -33.25 -26.89 16.30
CA ARG A 468 -33.96 -25.77 15.65
C ARG A 468 -33.56 -24.41 16.18
N ASP A 469 -32.33 -24.29 16.65
CA ASP A 469 -31.77 -23.07 17.20
C ASP A 469 -30.52 -22.65 16.42
N THR A 470 -30.18 -21.36 16.48
CA THR A 470 -29.08 -20.75 15.73
C THR A 470 -27.98 -20.29 16.67
N PHE A 471 -26.74 -20.73 16.39
CA PHE A 471 -25.59 -20.44 17.24
C PHE A 471 -24.50 -19.71 16.46
N ARG A 472 -23.72 -18.85 17.15
CA ARG A 472 -22.43 -18.39 16.65
C ARG A 472 -21.44 -19.54 16.76
N VAL A 473 -20.81 -19.91 15.67
CA VAL A 473 -19.78 -20.97 15.65
C VAL A 473 -18.56 -20.52 14.87
N VAL A 474 -17.37 -20.94 15.32
CA VAL A 474 -16.12 -20.77 14.58
C VAL A 474 -15.99 -21.98 13.65
N ALA A 475 -16.45 -21.81 12.41
CA ALA A 475 -16.46 -22.85 11.38
C ALA A 475 -16.55 -22.22 9.99
N ALA A 476 -16.27 -23.02 8.96
CA ALA A 476 -16.49 -22.66 7.57
C ALA A 476 -17.55 -23.59 6.94
N ALA A 477 -18.20 -23.14 5.86
CA ALA A 477 -19.03 -24.01 5.05
C ALA A 477 -18.21 -25.20 4.52
N GLY A 478 -18.82 -26.40 4.49
CA GLY A 478 -18.13 -27.67 4.24
C GLY A 478 -17.42 -28.26 5.47
N GLY A 479 -17.30 -27.51 6.57
CA GLY A 479 -16.67 -27.96 7.81
C GLY A 479 -17.59 -28.78 8.71
N THR A 480 -17.07 -29.18 9.88
CA THR A 480 -17.84 -29.83 10.94
C THR A 480 -17.73 -29.07 12.26
N VAL A 481 -18.77 -29.10 13.09
CA VAL A 481 -18.79 -28.44 14.41
C VAL A 481 -19.74 -29.13 15.37
N VAL A 482 -19.40 -29.14 16.66
CA VAL A 482 -20.30 -29.61 17.71
C VAL A 482 -21.36 -28.55 17.99
N CYS A 483 -22.64 -28.91 17.87
CA CYS A 483 -23.75 -28.01 18.18
C CYS A 483 -23.75 -27.61 19.67
N PRO A 484 -23.69 -26.30 20.00
CA PRO A 484 -23.73 -25.86 21.39
C PRO A 484 -25.02 -26.24 22.14
N GLY A 485 -26.16 -26.35 21.44
CA GLY A 485 -27.45 -26.66 22.05
C GLY A 485 -27.71 -28.15 22.29
N CYS A 486 -27.38 -29.02 21.32
CA CYS A 486 -27.70 -30.46 21.40
C CYS A 486 -26.49 -31.40 21.44
N ALA A 487 -25.27 -30.84 21.44
CA ALA A 487 -24.00 -31.56 21.51
C ALA A 487 -23.75 -32.58 20.37
N ARG A 488 -24.51 -32.50 19.27
CA ARG A 488 -24.30 -33.35 18.08
C ARG A 488 -23.21 -32.75 17.18
N ASP A 489 -22.43 -33.61 16.55
CA ASP A 489 -21.55 -33.22 15.45
C ASP A 489 -22.40 -32.87 14.22
N LEU A 490 -22.22 -31.65 13.71
CA LEU A 490 -22.91 -31.14 12.55
C LEU A 490 -21.95 -30.92 11.39
N GLY A 491 -22.35 -31.31 10.18
CA GLY A 491 -21.77 -30.77 8.95
C GLY A 491 -22.38 -29.40 8.66
N VAL A 492 -21.53 -28.42 8.37
CA VAL A 492 -21.95 -27.08 7.92
C VAL A 492 -22.14 -27.14 6.42
N HIS A 493 -23.39 -27.10 5.97
CA HIS A 493 -23.71 -27.20 4.53
C HIS A 493 -23.37 -25.91 3.80
N GLU A 494 -23.02 -26.02 2.51
CA GLU A 494 -22.89 -24.88 1.58
C GLU A 494 -24.27 -24.33 1.17
N HIS A 495 -25.12 -24.06 2.16
CA HIS A 495 -26.50 -23.64 2.00
C HIS A 495 -26.85 -22.64 3.10
N HIS A 496 -27.12 -21.40 2.71
CA HIS A 496 -27.55 -20.35 3.63
C HIS A 496 -29.00 -19.93 3.38
N SER A 497 -29.67 -19.52 4.46
CA SER A 497 -30.99 -18.89 4.41
C SER A 497 -30.84 -17.37 4.62
N PRO A 498 -31.20 -16.52 3.64
CA PRO A 498 -31.20 -15.06 3.82
C PRO A 498 -32.18 -14.57 4.89
N VAL A 499 -33.25 -15.34 5.13
CA VAL A 499 -34.31 -14.99 6.09
C VAL A 499 -33.87 -15.29 7.51
N LEU A 500 -33.25 -16.46 7.73
CA LEU A 500 -32.68 -16.79 9.04
C LEU A 500 -31.32 -16.12 9.28
N GLY A 501 -30.66 -15.68 8.20
CA GLY A 501 -29.29 -15.21 8.22
C GLY A 501 -28.36 -16.27 8.78
N SER A 502 -28.49 -17.53 8.35
CA SER A 502 -27.72 -18.65 8.89
C SER A 502 -27.44 -19.75 7.86
N PHE A 503 -26.37 -20.50 8.12
CA PHE A 503 -26.05 -21.75 7.42
C PHE A 503 -26.81 -22.92 8.02
N LEU A 504 -27.15 -23.91 7.20
CA LEU A 504 -27.75 -25.15 7.67
C LEU A 504 -26.68 -26.06 8.30
N GLY A 505 -26.92 -26.53 9.52
CA GLY A 505 -26.19 -27.61 10.18
C GLY A 505 -27.06 -28.84 10.38
N SER A 506 -26.62 -30.01 9.91
CA SER A 506 -27.27 -31.30 10.19
C SER A 506 -26.22 -32.36 10.55
N ALA A 507 -26.64 -33.53 11.03
CA ALA A 507 -25.71 -34.50 11.61
C ALA A 507 -24.62 -34.91 10.60
N SER A 508 -23.34 -34.84 11.00
CA SER A 508 -22.23 -35.35 10.19
C SER A 508 -22.09 -36.86 10.39
N GLY A 509 -22.78 -37.65 9.55
CA GLY A 509 -22.63 -39.10 9.51
C GLY A 509 -23.88 -39.86 9.07
N GLY A 510 -23.79 -40.53 7.91
CA GLY A 510 -24.70 -41.58 7.44
C GLY A 510 -25.18 -41.40 6.01
N GLU A 511 -24.75 -42.28 5.10
CA GLU A 511 -25.41 -42.52 3.80
C GLU A 511 -26.93 -42.59 3.96
N ALA A 512 -27.63 -41.92 3.04
CA ALA A 512 -28.89 -42.36 2.47
C ALA A 512 -28.95 -41.88 1.02
#